data_AF-A0A3N5QKX0-F1
#
_entry.id   AF-A0A3N5QKX0-F1
#
_cell.length_a   1.000
_cell.length_b   1.000
_cell.length_c   1.000
_cell.angle_alpha   90.00
_cell.angle_beta   90.00
_cell.angle_gamma   90.00
#
_symmetry.space_group_name_H-M   'P 1'
#
loop_
_entity.id
_entity.type
_entity.pdbx_description
1 polymer ?
#
loop_
_entity_poly.entity_id
_entity_poly.type
_entity_poly.pdbx_seq_one_letter_code
_entity_poly.pdbx_strand_id
1 'polypeptide(L)'
;MFKTSSHFITPIHREEVAMRNSHTSLFDKRFIMAILLLFVFGCGQKTENEQKSQGGTLKPAGTIRVSGAWALYPMMVKWGEEYSKINPDMRIDISAGGAGKGIADALGGLVDIGMVSREIKPEEVKQGAFYVPVVKDAVFPTLNENNKAVDVIGKQGIKKKIFMDLWTNSKNVSWGVIAGTNSTDKIQVYTRSDSCGAAETWALYLEGKKQADLKGIGVYGDP
;
A
#
# COMPACT_ATOMS: atom_id res chain seq x y z
N MET A 1 1.50 17.35 -10.70
CA MET A 1 2.16 16.21 -10.05
C MET A 1 1.45 15.98 -8.72
N PHE A 2 0.79 14.83 -8.55
CA PHE A 2 -0.01 14.54 -7.36
C PHE A 2 0.73 13.49 -6.55
N LYS A 3 1.32 13.89 -5.43
CA LYS A 3 2.09 12.99 -4.59
C LYS A 3 1.16 12.01 -3.91
N THR A 4 1.46 10.73 -4.05
CA THR A 4 0.90 9.66 -3.25
C THR A 4 2.02 9.09 -2.38
N SER A 5 1.64 8.57 -1.22
CA SER A 5 2.52 7.74 -0.42
C SER A 5 2.07 6.29 -0.55
N SER A 6 3.04 5.46 -0.88
CA SER A 6 2.87 4.02 -0.98
C SER A 6 3.47 3.37 0.25
N HIS A 7 2.74 2.43 0.84
CA HIS A 7 3.06 1.83 2.12
C HIS A 7 3.04 0.30 2.04
N PHE A 8 3.92 -0.32 2.80
CA PHE A 8 3.76 -1.70 3.24
C PHE A 8 3.00 -1.74 4.54
N ILE A 9 2.16 -2.75 4.70
CA ILE A 9 1.36 -2.97 5.90
C ILE A 9 1.60 -4.39 6.37
N THR A 10 1.86 -4.55 7.66
CA THR A 10 1.94 -5.86 8.30
C THR A 10 0.92 -5.93 9.42
N PRO A 11 0.35 -7.12 9.70
CA PRO A 11 -0.40 -7.30 10.94
C PRO A 11 0.54 -7.13 12.13
N ILE A 12 0.14 -6.35 13.14
CA ILE A 12 0.84 -6.36 14.42
C ILE A 12 0.65 -7.77 15.01
N HIS A 13 1.74 -8.47 15.29
CA HIS A 13 1.66 -9.78 15.94
C HIS A 13 0.96 -9.60 17.29
N ARG A 14 -0.02 -10.46 17.57
CA ARG A 14 -0.85 -10.39 18.79
C ARG A 14 -0.01 -10.34 20.08
N GLU A 15 1.21 -10.89 20.04
CA GLU A 15 2.20 -10.85 21.12
C GLU A 15 2.80 -9.45 21.37
N GLU A 16 3.00 -8.63 20.34
CA GLU A 16 3.49 -7.24 20.51
C GLU A 16 2.44 -6.32 21.15
N VAL A 17 1.15 -6.53 20.85
CA VAL A 17 0.05 -5.81 21.51
C VAL A 17 -0.06 -6.22 22.98
N ALA A 18 0.13 -7.50 23.30
CA ALA A 18 0.14 -7.99 24.67
C ALA A 18 1.30 -7.40 25.49
N MET A 19 2.51 -7.34 24.91
CA MET A 19 3.66 -6.70 25.56
C MET A 19 3.50 -5.19 25.74
N ARG A 20 2.86 -4.50 24.79
CA ARG A 20 2.64 -3.05 24.90
C ARG A 20 1.57 -2.68 25.93
N ASN A 21 0.57 -3.54 26.12
CA ASN A 21 -0.51 -3.38 27.10
C ASN A 21 -0.14 -3.87 28.51
N SER A 22 0.86 -4.74 28.67
CA SER A 22 1.33 -5.18 30.00
C SER A 22 2.18 -4.14 30.74
N HIS A 23 2.59 -3.05 30.07
CA HIS A 23 3.39 -1.99 30.70
C HIS A 23 2.58 -0.92 31.44
N THR A 24 1.24 -0.99 31.48
CA THR A 24 0.39 0.03 32.13
C THR A 24 -0.49 -0.48 33.26
N SER A 25 -0.41 -1.77 33.62
CA SER A 25 -1.16 -2.31 34.75
C SER A 25 -0.46 -3.55 35.26
N LEU A 26 0.04 -3.48 36.51
CA LEU A 26 0.36 -4.57 37.45
C LEU A 26 1.59 -4.20 38.28
N PHE A 27 1.43 -3.22 39.16
CA PHE A 27 2.32 -3.02 40.31
C PHE A 27 1.56 -3.29 41.60
N ASP A 28 0.93 -4.47 41.70
CA ASP A 28 0.35 -4.93 42.96
C ASP A 28 1.40 -5.74 43.72
N LYS A 29 2.11 -5.06 44.62
CA LYS A 29 3.25 -5.55 45.43
C LYS A 29 2.90 -6.69 46.40
N ARG A 30 1.70 -7.27 46.30
CA ARG A 30 1.18 -8.29 47.21
C ARG A 30 1.38 -9.73 46.71
N PHE A 31 1.70 -9.93 45.44
CA PHE A 31 1.88 -11.27 44.86
C PHE A 31 3.33 -11.81 44.92
N ILE A 32 4.32 -10.94 45.12
CA ILE A 32 5.75 -11.31 45.11
C ILE A 32 6.18 -12.05 46.40
N MET A 33 5.41 -11.95 47.49
CA MET A 33 5.79 -12.54 48.78
C MET A 33 5.30 -13.99 48.99
N ALA A 34 4.43 -14.52 48.10
CA ALA A 34 3.83 -15.86 48.26
C ALA A 34 4.52 -16.97 47.44
N ILE A 35 5.36 -16.63 46.45
CA ILE A 35 6.03 -17.61 45.57
C ILE A 35 7.45 -17.95 46.08
N LEU A 36 7.99 -17.17 47.02
CA LEU A 36 9.36 -17.35 47.55
C LEU A 36 9.50 -18.49 48.59
N LEU A 37 8.42 -19.21 48.92
CA LEU A 37 8.39 -20.23 49.98
C LEU A 37 8.17 -21.68 49.49
N LEU A 38 8.17 -21.93 48.18
CA LEU A 38 7.87 -23.26 47.61
C LEU A 38 8.98 -23.90 46.74
N PHE A 39 10.20 -23.35 46.72
CA PHE A 39 11.31 -23.89 45.91
C PHE A 39 12.51 -24.42 46.71
N VAL A 40 12.24 -25.09 47.84
CA VAL A 40 13.25 -25.90 48.52
C VAL A 40 12.77 -27.34 48.51
N PHE A 41 13.21 -28.12 47.52
CA PHE A 41 13.42 -29.59 47.50
C PHE A 41 13.35 -30.08 46.05
N GLY A 42 14.52 -30.19 45.40
CA GLY A 42 14.61 -30.68 44.02
C GLY A 42 16.05 -30.80 43.53
N CYS A 43 16.93 -31.43 44.30
CA CYS A 43 18.22 -31.91 43.79
C CYS A 43 17.98 -33.13 42.90
N GLY A 44 18.16 -32.97 41.59
CA GLY A 44 18.13 -34.06 40.60
C GLY A 44 19.18 -33.78 39.53
N GLN A 45 20.00 -34.78 39.24
CA GLN A 45 21.23 -34.77 38.45
C GLN A 45 21.19 -33.93 37.16
N LYS A 46 22.13 -32.97 37.05
CA LYS A 46 22.50 -32.33 35.77
C LYS A 46 23.45 -33.23 35.00
N THR A 47 22.95 -33.83 33.92
CA THR A 47 23.79 -34.29 32.82
C THR A 47 24.09 -33.09 31.94
N GLU A 48 25.33 -32.62 31.96
CA GLU A 48 25.81 -31.58 31.03
C GLU A 48 25.86 -32.15 29.62
N ASN A 49 24.79 -31.97 28.85
CA ASN A 49 24.88 -31.98 27.40
C ASN A 49 25.38 -30.59 26.98
N GLU A 50 26.67 -30.50 26.66
CA GLU A 50 27.24 -29.40 25.89
C GLU A 50 26.57 -29.34 24.51
N GLN A 51 25.45 -28.62 24.41
CA GLN A 51 25.03 -28.07 23.13
C GLN A 51 25.98 -26.93 22.79
N LYS A 52 26.99 -27.24 21.97
CA LYS A 52 27.69 -26.24 21.16
C LYS A 52 26.63 -25.46 20.38
N SER A 53 26.27 -24.29 20.89
CA SER A 53 25.63 -23.23 20.13
C SER A 53 26.63 -22.80 19.06
N GLN A 54 26.60 -23.47 17.92
CA GLN A 54 27.15 -22.90 16.70
C GLN A 54 26.33 -21.64 16.43
N GLY A 55 26.95 -20.48 16.64
CA GLY A 55 26.48 -19.19 16.14
C GLY A 55 26.53 -19.17 14.61
N GLY A 56 25.73 -20.02 13.98
CA GLY A 56 25.41 -19.93 12.56
C GLY A 56 24.37 -18.86 12.40
N THR A 57 24.68 -17.82 11.63
CA THR A 57 23.69 -16.87 11.13
C THR A 57 22.64 -17.70 10.38
N LEU A 58 21.45 -17.87 10.98
CA LEU A 58 20.33 -18.54 10.32
C LEU A 58 20.04 -17.76 9.03
N LYS A 59 20.30 -18.38 7.88
CA LYS A 59 19.90 -17.79 6.60
C LYS A 59 18.37 -17.72 6.58
N PRO A 60 17.78 -16.57 6.22
CA PRO A 60 16.33 -16.48 6.06
C PRO A 60 15.88 -17.53 5.04
N ALA A 61 14.90 -18.36 5.41
CA ALA A 61 14.28 -19.35 4.54
C ALA A 61 12.77 -19.32 4.73
N GLY A 62 12.01 -19.52 3.64
CA GLY A 62 10.55 -19.53 3.69
C GLY A 62 9.89 -18.76 2.55
N THR A 63 8.62 -18.38 2.75
CA THR A 63 7.83 -17.61 1.78
C THR A 63 7.26 -16.36 2.43
N ILE A 64 7.49 -15.20 1.82
CA ILE A 64 6.80 -13.94 2.13
C ILE A 64 5.68 -13.76 1.12
N ARG A 65 4.44 -13.73 1.59
CA ARG A 65 3.24 -13.47 0.79
C ARG A 65 2.95 -11.98 0.78
N VAL A 66 2.72 -11.45 -0.40
CA VAL A 66 2.46 -10.03 -0.63
C VAL A 66 1.19 -9.87 -1.46
N SER A 67 0.30 -8.95 -1.08
CA SER A 67 -0.84 -8.57 -1.92
C SER A 67 -1.11 -7.07 -1.95
N GLY A 68 -1.71 -6.57 -3.03
CA GLY A 68 -2.42 -5.29 -2.99
C GLY A 68 -2.22 -4.39 -4.21
N ALA A 69 -1.78 -3.16 -3.94
CA ALA A 69 -1.80 -2.04 -4.87
C ALA A 69 -1.03 -2.27 -6.18
N TRP A 70 -1.71 -2.01 -7.31
CA TRP A 70 -1.11 -2.01 -8.65
C TRP A 70 0.04 -1.02 -8.81
N ALA A 71 -0.01 0.15 -8.16
CA ALA A 71 1.04 1.16 -8.28
C ALA A 71 2.40 0.66 -7.74
N LEU A 72 2.39 -0.20 -6.72
CA LEU A 72 3.59 -0.80 -6.13
C LEU A 72 4.01 -2.10 -6.82
N TYR A 73 3.11 -2.76 -7.56
CA TYR A 73 3.34 -4.10 -8.09
C TYR A 73 4.65 -4.23 -8.91
N PRO A 74 4.96 -3.35 -9.89
CA PRO A 74 6.21 -3.45 -10.64
C PRO A 74 7.46 -3.32 -9.76
N MET A 75 7.39 -2.45 -8.75
CA MET A 75 8.49 -2.23 -7.80
C MET A 75 8.67 -3.44 -6.88
N MET A 76 7.57 -4.02 -6.39
CA MET A 76 7.62 -5.21 -5.53
C MET A 76 8.16 -6.43 -6.28
N VAL A 77 7.81 -6.60 -7.57
CA VAL A 77 8.40 -7.65 -8.42
C VAL A 77 9.92 -7.45 -8.50
N LYS A 78 10.37 -6.23 -8.80
CA LYS A 78 11.81 -5.92 -8.88
C LYS A 78 12.54 -6.15 -7.55
N TRP A 79 11.96 -5.73 -6.44
CA TRP A 79 12.52 -6.00 -5.11
C TRP A 79 12.55 -7.49 -4.80
N GLY A 80 11.52 -8.24 -5.20
CA GLY A 80 11.48 -9.68 -5.07
C GLY A 80 12.65 -10.37 -5.77
N GLU A 81 12.87 -10.03 -7.05
CA GLU A 81 13.98 -10.54 -7.84
C GLU A 81 15.35 -10.24 -7.21
N GLU A 82 15.60 -8.99 -6.80
CA GLU A 82 16.89 -8.61 -6.23
C GLU A 82 17.10 -9.21 -4.84
N TYR A 83 16.04 -9.34 -4.03
CA TYR A 83 16.13 -9.96 -2.71
C TYR A 83 16.41 -11.46 -2.80
N SER A 84 15.79 -12.17 -3.76
CA SER A 84 16.06 -13.60 -3.97
C SER A 84 17.49 -13.89 -4.41
N LYS A 85 18.20 -12.95 -5.06
CA LYS A 85 19.63 -13.14 -5.41
C LYS A 85 20.52 -13.23 -4.17
N ILE A 86 20.20 -12.47 -3.12
CA ILE A 86 20.97 -12.44 -1.88
C ILE A 86 20.43 -13.40 -0.81
N ASN A 87 19.16 -13.82 -0.93
CA ASN A 87 18.50 -14.81 -0.07
C ASN A 87 17.82 -15.88 -0.93
N PRO A 88 18.56 -16.85 -1.49
CA PRO A 88 18.01 -17.84 -2.43
C PRO A 88 17.00 -18.80 -1.78
N ASP A 89 17.05 -18.97 -0.47
CA ASP A 89 16.12 -19.81 0.29
C ASP A 89 14.79 -19.08 0.62
N MET A 90 14.67 -17.81 0.23
CA MET A 90 13.46 -17.01 0.37
C MET A 90 12.70 -16.90 -0.94
N ARG A 91 11.40 -17.24 -0.90
CA ARG A 91 10.44 -16.97 -1.97
C ARG A 91 9.59 -15.77 -1.61
N ILE A 92 9.36 -14.88 -2.57
CA ILE A 92 8.41 -13.77 -2.44
C ILE A 92 7.26 -14.05 -3.41
N ASP A 93 6.06 -14.29 -2.86
CA ASP A 93 4.85 -14.58 -3.62
C ASP A 93 3.98 -13.32 -3.70
N ILE A 94 3.83 -12.75 -4.89
CA ILE A 94 3.26 -11.42 -5.08
C ILE A 94 1.96 -11.52 -5.88
N SER A 95 0.87 -11.03 -5.29
CA SER A 95 -0.42 -10.88 -5.96
C SER A 95 -0.85 -9.41 -6.03
N ALA A 96 -1.51 -9.02 -7.10
CA ALA A 96 -2.14 -7.70 -7.21
C ALA A 96 -3.65 -7.79 -7.05
N GLY A 97 -4.28 -6.69 -6.64
CA GLY A 97 -5.74 -6.57 -6.60
C GLY A 97 -6.23 -5.25 -6.01
N GLY A 98 -5.38 -4.22 -6.00
CA GLY A 98 -5.72 -2.89 -5.51
C GLY A 98 -5.41 -2.67 -4.03
N ALA A 99 -5.37 -1.39 -3.65
CA ALA A 99 -5.01 -0.97 -2.30
C ALA A 99 -6.01 -1.46 -1.23
N GLY A 100 -7.30 -1.57 -1.57
CA GLY A 100 -8.33 -2.11 -0.68
C GLY A 100 -8.13 -3.59 -0.34
N LYS A 101 -7.76 -4.41 -1.34
CA LYS A 101 -7.39 -5.81 -1.12
C LYS A 101 -6.16 -5.93 -0.24
N GLY A 102 -5.12 -5.14 -0.51
CA GLY A 102 -3.85 -5.18 0.24
C GLY A 102 -4.02 -4.97 1.74
N ILE A 103 -4.77 -3.93 2.15
CA ILE A 103 -5.06 -3.71 3.57
C ILE A 103 -5.90 -4.83 4.18
N ALA A 104 -6.93 -5.31 3.46
CA ALA A 104 -7.84 -6.33 3.96
C ALA A 104 -7.13 -7.67 4.17
N ASP A 105 -6.30 -8.08 3.20
CA ASP A 105 -5.52 -9.31 3.29
C ASP A 105 -4.49 -9.26 4.42
N ALA A 106 -3.81 -8.11 4.62
CA ALA A 106 -2.82 -7.94 5.68
C ALA A 106 -3.46 -7.97 7.07
N LEU A 107 -4.55 -7.21 7.27
CA LEU A 107 -5.29 -7.22 8.54
C LEU A 107 -5.97 -8.56 8.83
N GLY A 108 -6.36 -9.28 7.78
CA GLY A 108 -6.91 -10.64 7.86
C GLY A 108 -5.85 -11.73 8.09
N GLY A 109 -4.56 -11.40 8.05
CA GLY A 109 -3.46 -12.36 8.18
C GLY A 109 -3.33 -13.34 7.00
N LEU A 110 -3.89 -13.01 5.84
CA LEU A 110 -3.78 -13.82 4.62
C LEU A 110 -2.43 -13.64 3.92
N VAL A 111 -1.81 -12.47 4.12
CA VAL A 111 -0.49 -12.13 3.59
C VAL A 111 0.39 -11.52 4.68
N ASP A 112 1.70 -11.65 4.50
CA ASP A 112 2.69 -11.07 5.40
C ASP A 112 2.80 -9.55 5.16
N ILE A 113 2.65 -9.10 3.90
CA ILE A 113 2.74 -7.69 3.51
C ILE A 113 1.55 -7.29 2.61
N GLY A 114 0.81 -6.27 3.04
CA GLY A 114 -0.17 -5.55 2.22
C GLY A 114 0.45 -4.32 1.55
N MET A 115 0.30 -4.18 0.24
CA MET A 115 0.69 -3.01 -0.54
C MET A 115 -0.47 -2.01 -0.65
N VAL A 116 -0.28 -0.77 -0.20
CA VAL A 116 -1.32 0.27 -0.21
C VAL A 116 -0.79 1.56 -0.83
N SER A 117 -1.37 1.97 -1.96
CA SER A 117 -0.99 3.16 -2.74
C SER A 117 -1.99 4.31 -2.58
N ARG A 118 -2.26 4.65 -1.33
CA ARG A 118 -3.10 5.76 -0.85
C ARG A 118 -2.75 6.03 0.60
N GLU A 119 -3.34 7.08 1.17
CA GLU A 119 -3.27 7.31 2.60
C GLU A 119 -3.87 6.14 3.39
N ILE A 120 -3.23 5.78 4.50
CA ILE A 120 -3.75 4.81 5.46
C ILE A 120 -4.83 5.47 6.28
N LYS A 121 -6.00 4.84 6.37
CA LYS A 121 -7.14 5.41 7.09
C LYS A 121 -6.94 5.23 8.60
N PRO A 122 -7.35 6.19 9.45
CA PRO A 122 -7.26 6.04 10.90
C PRO A 122 -7.95 4.78 11.44
N GLU A 123 -9.02 4.34 10.80
CA GLU A 123 -9.76 3.11 11.15
C GLU A 123 -8.90 1.85 10.93
N GLU A 124 -8.07 1.84 9.90
CA GLU A 124 -7.17 0.72 9.58
C GLU A 124 -6.06 0.61 10.63
N VAL A 125 -5.54 1.74 11.09
CA VAL A 125 -4.57 1.78 12.20
C VAL A 125 -5.21 1.29 13.50
N LYS A 126 -6.46 1.70 13.79
CA LYS A 126 -7.22 1.20 14.96
C LYS A 126 -7.46 -0.31 14.90
N GLN A 127 -7.55 -0.89 13.70
CA GLN A 127 -7.66 -2.34 13.49
C GLN A 127 -6.32 -3.07 13.63
N GLY A 128 -5.22 -2.35 13.89
CA GLY A 128 -3.90 -2.95 14.11
C GLY A 128 -3.00 -2.95 12.88
N ALA A 129 -3.28 -2.12 11.86
CA ALA A 129 -2.35 -1.93 10.76
C ALA A 129 -1.09 -1.22 11.24
N PHE A 130 0.06 -1.90 11.15
CA PHE A 130 1.37 -1.25 11.18
C PHE A 130 1.83 -0.99 9.76
N TYR A 131 2.24 0.24 9.45
CA TYR A 131 2.60 0.62 8.10
C TYR A 131 3.96 1.30 7.99
N VAL A 132 4.65 1.03 6.88
CA VAL A 132 5.96 1.60 6.53
C VAL A 132 5.84 2.29 5.17
N PRO A 133 6.08 3.61 5.07
CA PRO A 133 6.16 4.30 3.78
C PRO A 133 7.39 3.82 2.99
N VAL A 134 7.19 3.40 1.75
CA VAL A 134 8.25 2.81 0.91
C VAL A 134 8.53 3.57 -0.38
N VAL A 135 7.53 4.23 -0.96
CA VAL A 135 7.67 4.97 -2.23
C VAL A 135 6.85 6.25 -2.18
N LYS A 136 7.39 7.30 -2.81
CA LYS A 136 6.64 8.49 -3.22
C LYS A 136 6.37 8.37 -4.72
N ASP A 137 5.11 8.14 -5.07
CA ASP A 137 4.65 8.03 -6.44
C ASP A 137 3.78 9.23 -6.83
N ALA A 138 3.46 9.33 -8.12
CA ALA A 138 2.59 10.39 -8.62
C ALA A 138 1.68 9.93 -9.74
N VAL A 139 0.43 10.41 -9.68
CA VAL A 139 -0.57 10.19 -10.73
C VAL A 139 -0.51 11.33 -11.73
N PHE A 140 -0.52 11.00 -13.02
CA PHE A 140 -0.52 11.96 -14.12
C PHE A 140 -1.70 11.69 -15.06
N PRO A 141 -2.31 12.75 -15.62
CA PRO A 141 -3.18 12.57 -16.77
C PRO A 141 -2.31 12.18 -17.97
N THR A 142 -2.81 11.24 -18.75
CA THR A 142 -2.23 10.90 -20.05
C THR A 142 -3.25 11.20 -21.14
N LEU A 143 -2.76 11.35 -22.37
CA LEU A 143 -3.58 11.57 -23.55
C LEU A 143 -2.95 10.83 -24.73
N ASN A 144 -3.75 10.58 -25.78
CA ASN A 144 -3.28 9.88 -26.97
C ASN A 144 -2.14 10.65 -27.66
N GLU A 145 -1.01 10.00 -27.91
CA GLU A 145 0.16 10.59 -28.58
C GLU A 145 -0.16 11.16 -29.98
N ASN A 146 -1.16 10.60 -30.66
CA ASN A 146 -1.60 11.04 -31.98
C ASN A 146 -2.59 12.22 -31.92
N ASN A 147 -2.83 12.79 -30.74
CA ASN A 147 -3.72 13.92 -30.59
C ASN A 147 -3.05 15.21 -31.10
N LYS A 148 -3.71 15.88 -32.04
CA LYS A 148 -3.24 17.13 -32.68
C LYS A 148 -3.00 18.27 -31.68
N ALA A 149 -3.56 18.20 -30.47
CA ALA A 149 -3.37 19.19 -29.41
C ALA A 149 -2.15 18.93 -28.51
N VAL A 150 -1.43 17.80 -28.66
CA VAL A 150 -0.29 17.41 -27.78
C VAL A 150 0.74 18.53 -27.65
N ASP A 151 1.23 19.06 -28.76
CA ASP A 151 2.30 20.07 -28.76
C ASP A 151 1.88 21.37 -28.07
N VAL A 152 0.62 21.77 -28.28
CA VAL A 152 0.06 22.98 -27.68
C VAL A 152 -0.10 22.77 -26.18
N ILE A 153 -0.67 21.64 -25.76
CA ILE A 153 -0.84 21.27 -24.34
C ILE A 153 0.51 21.16 -23.64
N GLY A 154 1.53 20.59 -24.30
CA GLY A 154 2.88 20.49 -23.74
C GLY A 154 3.51 21.86 -23.46
N LYS A 155 3.23 22.87 -24.29
CA LYS A 155 3.77 24.24 -24.14
C LYS A 155 3.01 25.07 -23.12
N GLN A 156 1.68 24.98 -23.09
CA GLN A 156 0.84 25.92 -22.32
C GLN A 156 0.01 25.27 -21.21
N GLY A 157 -0.09 23.94 -21.17
CA GLY A 157 -0.97 23.20 -20.28
C GLY A 157 -2.46 23.35 -20.59
N ILE A 158 -3.30 23.00 -19.63
CA ILE A 158 -4.76 23.12 -19.69
C ILE A 158 -5.21 24.00 -18.52
N LYS A 159 -6.14 24.93 -18.77
CA LYS A 159 -6.74 25.75 -17.71
C LYS A 159 -7.38 24.85 -16.64
N LYS A 160 -7.00 25.05 -15.38
CA LYS A 160 -7.43 24.22 -14.23
C LYS A 160 -8.94 23.93 -14.22
N LYS A 161 -9.78 24.94 -14.41
CA LYS A 161 -11.24 24.76 -14.43
C LYS A 161 -11.72 23.83 -15.54
N ILE A 162 -11.22 24.02 -16.77
CA ILE A 162 -11.57 23.17 -17.91
C ILE A 162 -11.11 21.75 -17.61
N PHE A 163 -9.87 21.60 -17.14
CA PHE A 163 -9.28 20.32 -16.80
C PHE A 163 -10.11 19.54 -15.77
N MET A 164 -10.53 20.20 -14.68
CA MET A 164 -11.33 19.57 -13.63
C MET A 164 -12.76 19.25 -14.09
N ASP A 165 -13.35 20.11 -14.92
CA ASP A 165 -14.69 19.90 -15.50
C ASP A 165 -14.75 18.66 -16.40
N LEU A 166 -13.61 18.22 -16.99
CA LEU A 166 -13.56 17.02 -17.84
C LEU A 166 -14.02 15.76 -17.09
N TRP A 167 -13.56 15.58 -15.85
CA TRP A 167 -13.87 14.40 -15.04
C TRP A 167 -15.05 14.59 -14.08
N THR A 168 -15.55 15.81 -13.88
CA THR A 168 -16.62 16.07 -12.88
C THR A 168 -17.95 16.45 -13.50
N ASN A 169 -17.94 17.18 -14.62
CA ASN A 169 -19.12 17.80 -15.20
C ASN A 169 -19.46 17.27 -16.61
N SER A 170 -18.67 16.35 -17.16
CA SER A 170 -18.87 15.74 -18.49
C SER A 170 -19.18 16.76 -19.59
N LYS A 171 -18.56 17.94 -19.54
CA LYS A 171 -18.82 18.98 -20.54
C LYS A 171 -18.31 18.52 -21.90
N ASN A 172 -19.11 18.77 -22.94
CA ASN A 172 -18.78 18.51 -24.34
C ASN A 172 -17.70 19.49 -24.87
N VAL A 173 -16.52 19.47 -24.26
CA VAL A 173 -15.35 20.27 -24.63
C VAL A 173 -14.66 19.62 -25.83
N SER A 174 -14.27 20.42 -26.83
CA SER A 174 -13.44 19.96 -27.95
C SER A 174 -11.96 20.28 -27.70
N TRP A 175 -11.08 19.57 -28.40
CA TRP A 175 -9.66 19.88 -28.41
C TRP A 175 -9.35 21.27 -28.97
N GLY A 176 -10.20 21.80 -29.87
CA GLY A 176 -10.08 23.18 -30.35
C GLY A 176 -10.20 24.24 -29.25
N VAL A 177 -11.07 24.02 -28.25
CA VAL A 177 -11.20 24.93 -27.10
C VAL A 177 -9.92 24.97 -26.25
N ILE A 178 -9.24 23.83 -26.12
CA ILE A 178 -7.98 23.74 -25.36
C ILE A 178 -6.80 24.30 -26.16
N ALA A 179 -6.74 23.99 -27.46
CA ALA A 179 -5.62 24.33 -28.32
C ALA A 179 -5.74 25.72 -28.97
N GLY A 180 -6.88 26.40 -28.85
CA GLY A 180 -7.14 27.66 -29.56
C GLY A 180 -7.26 27.48 -31.08
N THR A 181 -7.82 26.35 -31.52
CA THR A 181 -7.98 26.01 -32.94
C THR A 181 -9.45 25.78 -33.28
N ASN A 182 -9.77 25.65 -34.58
CA ASN A 182 -11.11 25.36 -35.06
C ASN A 182 -11.49 23.86 -34.98
N SER A 183 -10.69 23.02 -34.31
CA SER A 183 -11.00 21.60 -34.15
C SER A 183 -12.29 21.38 -33.35
N THR A 184 -13.19 20.59 -33.91
CA THR A 184 -14.44 20.15 -33.29
C THR A 184 -14.32 18.78 -32.63
N ASP A 185 -13.15 18.16 -32.68
CA ASP A 185 -12.87 16.83 -32.14
C ASP A 185 -13.15 16.81 -30.64
N LYS A 186 -14.07 15.95 -30.20
CA LYS A 186 -14.50 15.88 -28.80
C LYS A 186 -13.47 15.19 -27.92
N ILE A 187 -13.37 15.67 -26.69
CA ILE A 187 -12.56 15.02 -25.66
C ILE A 187 -13.33 13.81 -25.13
N GLN A 188 -12.72 12.63 -25.22
CA GLN A 188 -13.19 11.45 -24.52
C GLN A 188 -12.36 11.25 -23.26
N VAL A 189 -13.05 11.17 -22.13
CA VAL A 189 -12.44 11.05 -20.82
C VAL A 189 -12.55 9.60 -20.37
N TYR A 190 -11.43 9.02 -19.97
CA TYR A 190 -11.36 7.68 -19.42
C TYR A 190 -11.04 7.74 -17.92
N THR A 191 -11.58 6.78 -17.18
CA THR A 191 -11.31 6.58 -15.76
C THR A 191 -11.20 5.08 -15.48
N ARG A 192 -10.91 4.71 -14.23
CA ARG A 192 -10.80 3.31 -13.81
C ARG A 192 -12.16 2.76 -13.41
N SER A 193 -12.53 1.61 -13.96
CA SER A 193 -13.77 0.90 -13.60
C SER A 193 -13.65 0.13 -12.28
N ASP A 194 -12.43 -0.27 -11.90
CA ASP A 194 -12.12 -0.97 -10.65
C ASP A 194 -11.66 -0.02 -9.54
N SER A 195 -11.87 -0.41 -8.28
CA SER A 195 -11.40 0.37 -7.13
C SER A 195 -9.87 0.39 -7.08
N CYS A 196 -9.26 1.56 -7.25
CA CYS A 196 -7.81 1.69 -7.30
C CYS A 196 -7.30 3.01 -6.70
N GLY A 197 -6.10 2.97 -6.11
CA GLY A 197 -5.52 4.13 -5.43
C GLY A 197 -5.22 5.31 -6.36
N ALA A 198 -4.92 5.06 -7.63
CA ALA A 198 -4.67 6.11 -8.61
C ALA A 198 -5.93 6.96 -8.88
N ALA A 199 -7.09 6.32 -9.06
CA ALA A 199 -8.35 7.02 -9.29
C ALA A 199 -8.89 7.70 -8.01
N GLU A 200 -8.66 7.10 -6.83
CA GLU A 200 -8.95 7.74 -5.54
C GLU A 200 -8.12 9.02 -5.35
N THR A 201 -6.81 8.94 -5.60
CA THR A 201 -5.92 10.11 -5.57
C THR A 201 -6.35 11.17 -6.58
N TRP A 202 -6.73 10.74 -7.78
CA TRP A 202 -7.22 11.63 -8.82
C TRP A 202 -8.49 12.38 -8.37
N ALA A 203 -9.45 11.67 -7.78
CA ALA A 203 -10.68 12.26 -7.29
C ALA A 203 -10.45 13.22 -6.13
N LEU A 204 -9.54 12.90 -5.20
CA LEU A 204 -9.14 13.79 -4.12
C LEU A 204 -8.59 15.11 -4.64
N TYR A 205 -7.79 15.07 -5.71
CA TYR A 205 -7.30 16.28 -6.36
C TYR A 205 -8.43 17.13 -6.99
N LEU A 206 -9.46 16.49 -7.52
CA LEU A 206 -10.60 17.14 -8.18
C LEU A 206 -11.65 17.69 -7.20
N GLU A 207 -11.20 18.42 -6.17
CA GLU A 207 -12.02 18.99 -5.08
C GLU A 207 -12.57 17.96 -4.09
N GLY A 208 -11.71 17.03 -3.65
CA GLY A 208 -12.06 16.11 -2.55
C GLY A 208 -13.17 15.12 -2.92
N LYS A 209 -13.32 14.82 -4.21
CA LYS A 209 -14.30 13.87 -4.72
C LYS A 209 -13.88 12.44 -4.38
N LYS A 210 -14.85 11.53 -4.39
CA LYS A 210 -14.60 10.09 -4.34
C LYS A 210 -14.41 9.58 -5.77
N GLN A 211 -13.73 8.44 -5.92
CA GLN A 211 -13.59 7.79 -7.22
C GLN A 211 -14.96 7.58 -7.92
N ALA A 212 -16.00 7.22 -7.16
CA ALA A 212 -17.35 7.02 -7.68
C ALA A 212 -18.00 8.30 -8.25
N ASP A 213 -17.48 9.48 -7.91
CA ASP A 213 -17.97 10.75 -8.44
C ASP A 213 -17.35 11.08 -9.82
N LEU A 214 -16.25 10.41 -10.19
CA LEU A 214 -15.57 10.62 -11.46
C LEU A 214 -16.47 10.19 -12.63
N LYS A 215 -16.50 11.04 -13.65
CA LYS A 215 -17.17 10.79 -14.93
C LYS A 215 -16.16 10.36 -15.98
N GLY A 216 -16.65 9.63 -16.99
CA GLY A 216 -15.85 9.12 -18.10
C GLY A 216 -16.16 7.66 -18.39
N ILE A 217 -15.52 7.15 -19.44
CA ILE A 217 -15.59 5.74 -19.81
C ILE A 217 -14.69 4.96 -18.85
N GLY A 218 -15.29 4.05 -18.08
CA GLY A 218 -14.55 3.17 -17.17
C GLY A 218 -13.77 2.11 -17.94
N VAL A 219 -12.47 2.02 -17.69
CA VAL A 219 -11.57 1.01 -18.26
C VAL A 219 -11.01 0.17 -17.12
N TYR A 220 -11.01 -1.14 -17.31
CA TYR A 220 -10.40 -2.06 -16.36
C TYR A 220 -8.89 -1.97 -16.48
N GLY A 221 -8.19 -1.76 -15.37
CA GLY A 221 -6.74 -1.53 -15.38
C GLY A 221 -5.91 -2.73 -14.94
N ASP A 222 -6.36 -3.93 -15.26
CA ASP A 222 -5.52 -5.13 -15.26
C ASP A 222 -4.62 -5.06 -16.50
N PRO A 223 -3.29 -5.23 -16.34
CA PRO A 223 -2.33 -5.20 -17.46
C PRO A 223 -2.57 -6.27 -18.52
#